data_AF-A0A7W1V0R4-F1
#
_entry.id   AF-A0A7W1V0R4-F1
#
_cell.length_a   1.000
_cell.length_b   1.000
_cell.length_c   1.000
_cell.angle_alpha   90.00
_cell.angle_beta   90.00
_cell.angle_gamma   90.00
#
_symmetry.space_group_name_H-M   'P 1'
#
loop_
_entity.id
_entity.type
_entity.pdbx_description
1 polymer ?
#
loop_
_entity_poly.entity_id
_entity_poly.type
_entity_poly.pdbx_seq_one_letter_code
_entity_poly.pdbx_strand_id
1 'polypeptide(L)'
;MKKPLYIFFVGILAVTLLDSLGAIASKQLNFNYSFLSVISFVVYVGFAFLLARQSDKKTTIILTGLLGLFDATVGWKLSEILGANTGENNIEITTTIMII
;
A
#
# COMPACT_ATOMS: atom_id res chain seq x y z
N MET A 1 15.82 -19.52 -5.32
CA MET A 1 14.73 -18.92 -4.52
C MET A 1 15.08 -17.63 -3.77
N LYS A 2 16.37 -17.21 -3.62
CA LYS A 2 16.70 -16.02 -2.82
C LYS A 2 16.39 -14.66 -3.48
N LYS A 3 16.45 -14.56 -4.82
CA LYS A 3 16.26 -13.29 -5.55
C LYS A 3 14.83 -12.73 -5.50
N PRO A 4 13.75 -13.53 -5.69
CA PRO A 4 12.39 -13.02 -5.58
C PRO A 4 12.04 -12.51 -4.18
N LEU A 5 12.54 -13.19 -3.14
CA LEU A 5 12.36 -12.75 -1.75
C LEU A 5 13.04 -11.42 -1.47
N TYR A 6 14.25 -11.20 -2.01
CA TYR A 6 14.91 -9.89 -1.90
C TYR A 6 14.06 -8.77 -2.51
N ILE A 7 13.54 -8.99 -3.74
CA ILE A 7 12.65 -8.03 -4.40
C ILE A 7 11.40 -7.78 -3.55
N PHE A 8 10.81 -8.83 -2.97
CA PHE A 8 9.65 -8.70 -2.10
C PHE A 8 9.92 -7.84 -0.85
N PHE A 9 11.05 -8.04 -0.17
CA PHE A 9 11.42 -7.22 0.99
C PHE A 9 11.70 -5.76 0.61
N VAL A 10 12.32 -5.53 -0.55
CA VAL A 10 12.48 -4.17 -1.08
C VAL A 10 11.10 -3.54 -1.37
N GLY A 11 10.13 -4.33 -1.82
CA GLY A 11 8.74 -3.91 -2.00
C GLY A 11 8.08 -3.49 -0.69
N ILE A 12 8.17 -4.33 0.36
CA ILE A 12 7.65 -4.00 1.70
C ILE A 12 8.24 -2.68 2.18
N LEU A 13 9.56 -2.51 2.06
CA LEU A 13 10.26 -1.31 2.49
C LEU A 13 9.81 -0.09 1.68
N ALA A 14 9.65 -0.22 0.36
CA ALA A 14 9.18 0.86 -0.49
C ALA A 14 7.75 1.31 -0.13
N VAL A 15 6.83 0.36 0.07
CA VAL A 15 5.44 0.65 0.51
C VAL A 15 5.45 1.32 1.88
N THR A 16 6.18 0.76 2.84
CA THR A 16 6.27 1.31 4.20
C THR A 16 6.80 2.74 4.21
N LEU A 17 7.82 3.03 3.40
CA LEU A 17 8.36 4.38 3.23
C LEU A 17 7.35 5.30 2.55
N LEU A 18 6.69 4.84 1.50
CA LEU A 18 5.69 5.61 0.79
C LEU A 18 4.54 6.01 1.73
N ASP A 19 4.00 5.07 2.49
CA ASP A 19 2.88 5.33 3.40
C ASP A 19 3.30 6.24 4.54
N SER A 20 4.47 6.00 5.12
CA SER A 20 4.96 6.80 6.24
C SER A 20 5.25 8.24 5.82
N LEU A 21 5.99 8.43 4.72
CA LEU A 21 6.31 9.75 4.19
C LEU A 21 5.06 10.44 3.64
N GLY A 22 4.20 9.70 2.97
CA GLY A 22 2.93 10.17 2.45
C GLY A 22 1.99 10.64 3.56
N ALA A 23 1.93 9.93 4.68
CA ALA A 23 1.11 10.29 5.83
C ALA A 23 1.62 11.60 6.45
N ILE A 24 2.93 11.70 6.70
CA ILE A 24 3.57 12.91 7.22
C ILE A 24 3.35 14.09 6.25
N ALA A 25 3.57 13.88 4.95
CA ALA A 25 3.41 14.91 3.94
C ALA A 25 1.94 15.38 3.83
N SER A 26 0.98 14.44 3.84
CA SER A 26 -0.46 14.76 3.77
C SER A 26 -0.90 15.64 4.94
N LYS A 27 -0.36 15.36 6.14
CA LYS A 27 -0.60 16.15 7.34
C LYS A 27 0.03 17.53 7.28
N GLN A 28 1.27 17.64 6.78
CA GLN A 28 2.01 18.92 6.73
C GLN A 28 1.52 19.86 5.62
N LEU A 29 1.23 19.29 4.44
CA LEU A 29 0.82 20.03 3.24
C LEU A 29 -0.71 20.08 3.07
N ASN A 30 -1.45 19.45 4.00
CA ASN A 30 -2.90 19.45 4.07
C ASN A 30 -3.60 18.96 2.79
N PHE A 31 -3.02 17.97 2.10
CA PHE A 31 -3.63 17.32 0.94
C PHE A 31 -4.24 15.97 1.32
N ASN A 32 -5.21 15.50 0.53
CA ASN A 32 -5.85 14.22 0.76
C ASN A 32 -4.89 13.05 0.46
N TYR A 33 -4.60 12.24 1.48
CA TYR A 33 -3.75 11.06 1.44
C TYR A 33 -4.16 10.06 0.34
N SER A 34 -5.44 9.97 -0.02
CA SER A 34 -5.93 9.12 -1.11
C SER A 34 -5.26 9.41 -2.45
N PHE A 35 -4.68 10.60 -2.69
CA PHE A 35 -3.91 10.86 -3.91
C PHE A 35 -2.64 10.00 -4.02
N LEU A 36 -2.08 9.54 -2.90
CA LEU A 36 -0.93 8.64 -2.89
C LEU A 36 -1.28 7.25 -3.44
N SER A 37 -2.56 6.85 -3.47
CA SER A 37 -3.00 5.57 -4.04
C SER A 37 -2.56 5.36 -5.50
N VAL A 38 -2.51 6.45 -6.28
CA VAL A 38 -2.02 6.41 -7.67
C VAL A 38 -0.53 6.07 -7.71
N ILE A 39 0.24 6.61 -6.76
CA ILE A 39 1.68 6.32 -6.65
C ILE A 39 1.88 4.89 -6.15
N SER A 40 1.12 4.43 -5.15
CA SER A 40 1.14 3.04 -4.69
C SER A 40 0.82 2.06 -5.82
N PHE A 41 -0.13 2.40 -6.70
CA PHE A 41 -0.45 1.57 -7.87
C PHE A 41 0.75 1.40 -8.81
N VAL A 42 1.50 2.48 -9.09
CA VAL A 42 2.73 2.41 -9.89
C VAL A 42 3.78 1.52 -9.21
N VAL A 43 3.90 1.60 -7.89
CA VAL A 43 4.79 0.72 -7.11
C VAL A 43 4.38 -0.74 -7.28
N TYR A 44 3.10 -1.09 -7.15
CA TYR A 44 2.63 -2.47 -7.33
C TYR A 44 2.88 -3.02 -8.71
N VAL A 45 2.56 -2.26 -9.75
CA VAL A 45 2.79 -2.68 -11.14
C VAL A 45 4.29 -2.85 -11.39
N GLY A 46 5.12 -1.93 -10.90
CA GLY A 46 6.57 -2.01 -10.99
C GLY A 46 7.14 -3.26 -10.31
N PHE A 47 6.71 -3.55 -9.08
CA PHE A 47 7.15 -4.74 -8.35
C PHE A 47 6.66 -6.05 -8.98
N ALA A 48 5.41 -6.09 -9.45
CA ALA A 48 4.87 -7.24 -10.18
C ALA A 48 5.70 -7.54 -11.44
N PHE A 49 6.07 -6.50 -12.20
CA PHE A 49 6.93 -6.64 -13.38
C PHE A 49 8.34 -7.15 -13.01
N LEU A 50 8.97 -6.58 -11.97
CA LEU A 50 10.30 -7.02 -11.53
C LEU A 50 10.30 -8.48 -11.03
N LEU A 51 9.28 -8.88 -10.29
CA LEU A 51 9.09 -10.26 -9.84
C LEU A 51 8.85 -11.21 -11.03
N ALA A 52 8.00 -10.82 -11.98
CA ALA A 52 7.71 -11.62 -13.17
C ALA A 52 8.95 -11.92 -14.02
N ARG A 53 9.94 -11.00 -14.04
CA ARG A 53 11.20 -11.20 -14.77
C ARG A 53 12.14 -12.22 -14.12
N GLN A 54 11.96 -12.53 -12.84
CA GLN A 54 12.91 -13.34 -12.06
C GLN A 54 12.29 -14.57 -11.38
N SER A 55 10.98 -14.77 -11.56
CA SER A 55 10.19 -15.81 -10.89
C SER A 55 9.18 -16.42 -11.86
N ASP A 56 8.67 -17.61 -11.54
CA ASP A 56 7.51 -18.15 -12.23
C ASP A 56 6.24 -17.36 -11.92
N LYS A 57 5.20 -17.58 -12.74
CA LYS A 57 3.91 -16.90 -12.63
C LYS A 57 3.26 -17.10 -11.26
N LYS A 58 3.36 -18.30 -10.67
CA LYS A 58 2.72 -18.61 -9.39
C LYS A 58 3.39 -17.83 -8.26
N THR A 59 4.71 -17.86 -8.17
CA THR A 59 5.46 -17.07 -7.18
C THR A 59 5.21 -15.57 -7.33
N THR A 60 5.18 -15.06 -8.57
CA THR A 60 4.91 -13.64 -8.83
C THR A 60 3.54 -13.21 -8.31
N ILE A 61 2.48 -13.98 -8.61
CA ILE A 61 1.11 -13.68 -8.14
C ILE A 61 1.06 -13.70 -6.61
N ILE A 62 1.64 -14.72 -5.97
CA ILE A 62 1.62 -14.85 -4.51
C ILE A 62 2.35 -13.68 -3.85
N LEU A 63 3.58 -13.38 -4.27
CA LEU A 63 4.38 -12.32 -3.64
C LEU A 63 3.80 -10.93 -3.88
N THR A 64 3.24 -10.67 -5.07
CA THR A 64 2.57 -9.40 -5.35
C THR A 64 1.28 -9.26 -4.54
N GLY A 65 0.49 -10.33 -4.42
CA GLY A 65 -0.71 -10.35 -3.58
C GLY A 65 -0.39 -10.13 -2.10
N LEU A 66 0.67 -10.77 -1.59
CA LEU A 66 1.15 -10.54 -0.21
C LEU A 66 1.61 -9.11 0.02
N LEU A 67 2.24 -8.48 -0.98
CA LEU A 67 2.67 -7.09 -0.88
C LEU A 67 1.46 -6.14 -0.78
N GLY A 68 0.43 -6.36 -1.60
CA GLY A 68 -0.81 -5.59 -1.52
C GLY A 68 -1.58 -5.83 -0.21
N LEU A 69 -1.60 -7.06 0.30
CA LEU A 69 -2.17 -7.37 1.62
C LEU A 69 -1.40 -6.68 2.76
N PHE A 70 -0.08 -6.61 2.66
CA PHE A 70 0.74 -5.88 3.62
C PHE A 70 0.40 -4.39 3.64
N ASP A 71 0.30 -3.76 2.46
CA ASP A 71 -0.12 -2.36 2.34
C ASP A 71 -1.50 -2.10 2.98
N ALA A 72 -2.50 -2.89 2.57
CA ALA A 72 -3.88 -2.75 3.03
C ALA A 72 -4.05 -2.98 4.54
N THR A 73 -3.06 -3.57 5.22
CA THR A 73 -3.10 -3.84 6.66
C THR A 73 -2.11 -2.98 7.43
N VAL A 74 -0.81 -3.19 7.21
CA VAL A 74 0.26 -2.50 7.93
C VAL A 74 0.45 -1.08 7.41
N GLY A 75 0.40 -0.88 6.08
CA GLY A 75 0.49 0.44 5.46
C GLY A 75 -0.63 1.36 5.91
N TRP A 76 -1.88 0.87 5.87
CA TRP A 76 -3.05 1.57 6.39
C TRP A 76 -2.92 1.90 7.88
N LYS A 77 -2.53 0.92 8.72
CA LYS A 77 -2.36 1.18 10.16
C LYS A 77 -1.27 2.20 10.44
N LEU A 78 -0.18 2.22 9.66
CA LEU A 78 0.88 3.22 9.78
C LEU A 78 0.37 4.62 9.43
N SER A 79 -0.43 4.75 8.37
CA SER A 79 -0.98 6.05 7.96
C SER A 79 -1.94 6.60 9.02
N GLU A 80 -2.76 5.76 9.64
CA GLU A 80 -3.61 6.13 10.79
C GLU A 80 -2.79 6.61 11.99
N ILE A 81 -1.77 5.84 12.40
CA ILE A 81 -0.92 6.18 13.55
C ILE A 81 -0.18 7.51 13.32
N LEU A 82 0.23 7.78 12.08
CA LEU A 82 0.92 9.02 11.70
C LEU A 82 -0.06 10.20 11.51
N GLY A 83 -1.36 9.95 11.55
CA GLY A 83 -2.40 10.95 11.39
C GLY A 83 -2.45 11.50 9.97
N ALA A 84 -2.39 10.60 8.98
CA ALA A 84 -2.57 10.96 7.57
C ALA A 84 -3.89 11.73 7.38
N ASN A 85 -3.87 12.75 6.52
CA ASN A 85 -5.09 13.47 6.16
C ASN A 85 -5.86 12.64 5.13
N THR A 86 -6.71 11.72 5.58
CA THR A 86 -7.55 10.86 4.72
C THR A 86 -8.67 11.62 4.00
N GLY A 87 -8.81 12.93 4.26
CA GLY A 87 -9.90 13.74 3.71
C GLY A 87 -11.27 13.35 4.26
N GLU A 88 -11.33 12.61 5.37
CA GLU A 88 -12.57 12.25 6.05
C GLU A 88 -13.25 13.50 6.62
N ASN A 89 -14.15 14.07 5.83
CA ASN A 89 -15.34 14.70 6.37
C ASN A 89 -16.18 13.59 7.00
N ASN A 90 -16.18 13.45 8.33
CA ASN A 90 -17.10 12.62 9.15
C ASN A 90 -18.08 11.74 8.33
N ILE A 91 -17.59 10.65 7.72
CA ILE A 91 -18.48 9.69 7.09
C ILE A 91 -18.94 8.80 8.23
N GLU A 92 -20.08 9.18 8.85
CA GLU A 92 -20.80 8.29 9.74
C GLU A 92 -21.12 7.01 8.96
N ILE A 93 -20.40 5.94 9.25
CA ILE A 93 -20.66 4.61 8.70
C ILE A 93 -22.03 4.18 9.23
N THR A 94 -23.08 4.50 8.48
CA THR A 94 -24.43 4.00 8.75
C THR A 94 -24.38 2.48 8.55
N THR A 95 -24.52 1.73 9.64
CA THR A 95 -24.37 0.28 9.77
C THR A 95 -25.30 -0.54 8.85
N THR A 96 -26.19 0.11 8.10
CA THR A 96 -27.27 -0.52 7.32
C THR A 96 -26.78 -1.20 6.02
N ILE A 97 -25.60 -0.86 5.49
CA ILE A 97 -25.14 -1.43 4.18
C ILE A 97 -24.51 -2.84 4.33
N MET A 98 -24.25 -3.32 5.54
CA MET A 98 -23.69 -4.67 5.78
C MET A 98 -24.73 -5.81 5.73
N ILE A 99 -25.99 -5.54 5.36
CA ILE A 99 -27.05 -6.55 5.28
C ILE A 99 -27.71 -6.51 3.89
N ILE A 100 -26.99 -6.84 2.82
CA ILE A 100 -27.57 -7.35 1.56
C ILE A 100 -26.65 -8.44 0.99
#